data_AF-A0A6P0H9T0-F1
#
_entry.id   AF-A0A6P0H9T0-F1
#
_cell.length_a   1.000
_cell.length_b   1.000
_cell.length_c   1.000
_cell.angle_alpha   90.00
_cell.angle_beta   90.00
_cell.angle_gamma   90.00
#
_symmetry.space_group_name_H-M   'P 1'
#
loop_
_entity.id
_entity.type
_entity.pdbx_description
1 polymer ?
#
loop_
_entity_poly.entity_id
_entity_poly.type
_entity_poly.pdbx_seq_one_letter_code
_entity_poly.pdbx_strand_id
1 'polypeptide(L)'
;MGDTDRSDLADRLRHVDSLLTAATDMLSSLHRVLAEVHRELGPARREEEERPRDAEIAQLRHEVEQLREGMASRAVIERAKGVIMRGHGVSEAESFALLTDLSQRTHRKVRDVAADLLDGPPDLQLVGSRPETVPAARSRNGRNGDTAVRTLVTSGDSTDPAGSP
;
A
#
# COMPACT_ATOMS: atom_id res chain seq x y z
N MET A 1 -21.36 -31.78 78.35
CA MET A 1 -22.12 -31.28 77.18
C MET A 1 -21.24 -30.52 76.16
N GLY A 2 -20.08 -29.94 76.52
CA GLY A 2 -19.30 -29.09 75.61
C GLY A 2 -18.26 -29.76 74.69
N ASP A 3 -17.98 -31.06 74.87
CA ASP A 3 -16.92 -31.76 74.10
C ASP A 3 -17.44 -32.26 72.73
N THR A 4 -18.70 -32.70 72.69
CA THR A 4 -19.38 -33.13 71.46
C THR A 4 -19.59 -31.98 70.47
N ASP A 5 -19.98 -30.79 70.95
CA ASP A 5 -20.12 -29.58 70.10
C ASP A 5 -18.77 -29.13 69.52
N ARG A 6 -17.66 -29.37 70.24
CA ARG A 6 -16.31 -29.02 69.78
C ARG A 6 -15.80 -29.97 68.70
N SER A 7 -16.13 -31.26 68.81
CA SER A 7 -15.80 -32.25 67.78
C SER A 7 -16.57 -32.00 66.48
N ASP A 8 -17.87 -31.70 66.56
CA ASP A 8 -18.71 -31.43 65.37
C ASP A 8 -18.22 -30.18 64.61
N LEU A 9 -17.83 -29.12 65.32
CA LEU A 9 -17.24 -27.94 64.68
C LEU A 9 -15.90 -28.27 64.00
N ALA A 10 -15.06 -29.10 64.63
CA ALA A 10 -13.79 -29.51 64.06
C ALA A 10 -13.97 -30.38 62.80
N ASP A 11 -14.96 -31.27 62.78
CA ASP A 11 -15.32 -32.08 61.61
C ASP A 11 -15.85 -31.21 60.45
N ARG A 12 -16.71 -30.23 60.74
CA ARG A 12 -17.21 -29.30 59.71
C ARG A 12 -16.10 -28.44 59.12
N LEU A 13 -15.18 -27.94 59.94
CA LEU A 13 -14.04 -27.16 59.45
C LEU A 13 -13.10 -28.00 58.56
N ARG A 14 -12.85 -29.27 58.92
CA ARG A 14 -12.11 -30.22 58.06
C ARG A 14 -12.82 -30.45 56.72
N HIS A 15 -14.14 -30.57 56.74
CA HIS A 15 -14.92 -30.75 55.51
C HIS A 15 -14.85 -29.52 54.60
N VAL A 16 -14.96 -28.31 55.16
CA VAL A 16 -14.80 -27.06 54.40
C VAL A 16 -13.40 -26.97 53.78
N ASP A 17 -12.35 -27.32 54.53
CA ASP A 17 -10.97 -27.32 54.02
C ASP A 17 -10.77 -28.31 52.85
N SER A 18 -11.38 -29.50 52.95
CA SER A 18 -11.39 -30.49 51.87
C SER A 18 -12.11 -29.98 50.62
N LEU A 19 -13.24 -29.28 50.77
CA LEU A 19 -13.98 -28.70 49.64
C LEU A 19 -13.20 -27.57 48.97
N LEU A 20 -12.54 -26.71 49.76
CA LEU A 20 -11.69 -25.64 49.23
C LEU A 20 -10.48 -26.19 48.47
N THR A 21 -9.89 -27.27 48.96
CA THR A 21 -8.79 -27.98 48.28
C THR A 21 -9.26 -28.55 46.94
N ALA A 22 -10.38 -29.29 46.93
CA ALA A 22 -10.93 -29.86 45.71
C ALA A 22 -11.33 -28.80 44.66
N ALA A 23 -11.89 -27.67 45.11
CA ALA A 23 -12.20 -26.55 44.22
C ALA A 23 -10.93 -25.93 43.61
N THR A 24 -9.87 -25.82 44.39
CA THR A 24 -8.57 -25.31 43.92
C THR A 24 -7.93 -26.25 42.89
N ASP A 25 -8.04 -27.55 43.11
CA ASP A 25 -7.57 -28.56 42.16
C ASP A 25 -8.37 -28.53 40.85
N MET A 26 -9.69 -28.38 40.93
CA MET A 26 -10.56 -28.22 39.76
C MET A 26 -10.24 -26.95 38.96
N LEU A 27 -10.02 -25.82 39.63
CA LEU A 27 -9.63 -24.56 38.97
C LEU A 27 -8.25 -24.69 38.30
N SER A 28 -7.31 -25.37 38.95
CA SER A 28 -5.98 -25.64 38.38
C SER A 28 -6.07 -26.54 37.16
N SER A 29 -6.91 -27.57 37.21
CA SER A 29 -7.21 -28.45 36.07
C SER A 29 -7.85 -27.69 34.91
N LEU A 30 -8.84 -26.84 35.20
CA LEU A 30 -9.49 -25.99 34.20
C LEU A 30 -8.50 -25.02 33.54
N HIS A 31 -7.67 -24.34 34.32
CA HIS A 31 -6.62 -23.47 33.77
C HIS A 31 -5.65 -24.25 32.87
N ARG A 32 -5.31 -25.49 33.23
CA ARG A 32 -4.44 -26.34 32.42
C ARG A 32 -5.09 -26.69 31.08
N VAL A 33 -6.37 -27.07 31.08
CA VAL A 33 -7.14 -27.37 29.87
C VAL A 33 -7.29 -26.12 29.00
N LEU A 34 -7.63 -24.97 29.59
CA LEU A 34 -7.73 -23.71 28.85
C LEU A 34 -6.39 -23.30 28.22
N ALA A 35 -5.28 -23.50 28.92
CA ALA A 35 -3.94 -23.25 28.38
C ALA A 35 -3.58 -24.21 27.23
N GLU A 36 -4.00 -25.48 27.30
CA GLU A 36 -3.85 -26.44 26.21
C GLU A 36 -4.66 -26.02 24.97
N VAL A 37 -5.95 -25.74 25.16
CA VAL A 37 -6.85 -25.28 24.10
C VAL A 37 -6.33 -23.99 23.45
N HIS A 38 -5.77 -23.06 24.24
CA HIS A 38 -5.16 -21.84 23.71
C HIS A 38 -3.90 -22.11 22.90
N ARG A 39 -3.05 -23.05 23.33
CA ARG A 39 -1.83 -23.42 22.60
C ARG A 39 -2.14 -24.11 21.27
N GLU A 40 -3.18 -24.93 21.22
CA GLU A 40 -3.54 -25.65 19.99
C GLU A 40 -4.32 -24.78 19.00
N LEU A 41 -5.22 -23.91 19.46
CA LEU A 41 -6.07 -23.09 18.59
C LEU A 41 -5.49 -21.69 18.30
N GLY A 42 -4.57 -21.20 19.13
CA GLY A 42 -4.07 -19.82 19.10
C GLY A 42 -3.09 -19.46 17.97
N PRO A 43 -2.06 -20.26 17.65
CA PRO A 43 -1.06 -19.88 16.65
C PRO A 43 -1.52 -20.16 15.22
N ALA A 44 -2.18 -21.30 14.97
CA ALA A 44 -2.52 -21.73 13.61
C ALA A 44 -3.53 -20.78 12.90
N ARG A 45 -4.58 -20.33 13.61
CA ARG A 45 -5.56 -19.39 13.02
C ARG A 45 -5.01 -17.98 12.84
N ARG A 46 -4.13 -17.54 13.75
CA ARG A 46 -3.48 -16.23 13.65
C ARG A 46 -2.52 -16.19 12.48
N GLU A 47 -1.67 -17.19 12.30
CA GLU A 47 -0.74 -17.23 11.18
C GLU A 47 -1.43 -17.29 9.81
N GLU A 48 -2.56 -18.01 9.70
CA GLU A 48 -3.30 -18.13 8.44
C GLU A 48 -4.06 -16.84 8.08
N GLU A 49 -4.55 -16.08 9.06
CA GLU A 49 -5.19 -14.77 8.82
C GLU A 49 -4.23 -13.58 8.81
N GLU A 50 -3.11 -13.63 9.53
CA GLU A 50 -2.14 -12.54 9.63
C GLU A 50 -1.25 -12.46 8.39
N ARG A 51 -0.79 -13.60 7.83
CA ARG A 51 0.00 -13.61 6.59
C ARG A 51 -0.68 -12.92 5.39
N PRO A 52 -1.97 -13.18 5.05
CA PRO A 52 -2.63 -12.48 3.96
C PRO A 52 -2.85 -10.99 4.28
N ARG A 53 -3.15 -10.64 5.55
CA ARG A 53 -3.29 -9.23 5.96
C ARG A 53 -1.97 -8.47 5.86
N ASP A 54 -0.86 -9.07 6.26
CA ASP A 54 0.46 -8.46 6.17
C ASP A 54 0.89 -8.25 4.71
N ALA A 55 0.61 -9.24 3.85
CA ALA A 55 0.85 -9.13 2.41
C ALA A 55 -0.02 -8.03 1.78
N GLU A 56 -1.31 -7.94 2.15
CA GLU A 56 -2.23 -6.91 1.69
C GLU A 56 -1.78 -5.50 2.15
N ILE A 57 -1.40 -5.34 3.42
CA ILE A 57 -0.87 -4.09 3.96
C ILE A 57 0.43 -3.68 3.24
N ALA A 58 1.32 -4.64 2.96
CA ALA A 58 2.55 -4.37 2.21
C ALA A 58 2.26 -3.92 0.78
N GLN A 59 1.30 -4.56 0.10
CA GLN A 59 0.87 -4.18 -1.24
C GLN A 59 0.26 -2.77 -1.28
N LEU A 60 -0.66 -2.46 -0.37
CA LEU A 60 -1.28 -1.14 -0.27
C LEU A 60 -0.23 -0.04 0.04
N ARG A 61 0.74 -0.34 0.90
CA ARG A 61 1.86 0.59 1.17
C ARG A 61 2.70 0.85 -0.08
N HIS A 62 2.99 -0.20 -0.86
CA HIS A 62 3.72 -0.04 -2.11
C HIS A 62 2.96 0.81 -3.12
N GLU A 63 1.65 0.58 -3.27
CA GLU A 63 0.79 1.37 -4.16
C GLU A 63 0.73 2.85 -3.75
N VAL A 64 0.55 3.12 -2.45
CA VAL A 64 0.57 4.49 -1.91
C VAL A 64 1.90 5.18 -2.21
N GLU A 65 3.02 4.47 -2.10
CA GLU A 65 4.34 5.04 -2.40
C GLU A 65 4.48 5.38 -3.90
N GLN A 66 4.09 4.47 -4.80
CA GLN A 66 4.11 4.73 -6.24
C GLN A 66 3.25 5.94 -6.63
N LEU A 67 2.06 6.08 -6.02
CA LEU A 67 1.20 7.24 -6.23
C LEU A 67 1.83 8.53 -5.70
N ARG A 68 2.44 8.50 -4.51
CA ARG A 68 3.15 9.65 -3.92
C ARG A 68 4.33 10.07 -4.78
N GLU A 69 5.15 9.13 -5.24
CA GLU A 69 6.25 9.41 -6.16
C GLU A 69 5.76 10.06 -7.47
N GLY A 70 4.66 9.55 -8.03
CA GLY A 70 4.04 10.11 -9.24
C GLY A 70 3.54 11.55 -9.03
N MET A 71 2.85 11.80 -7.92
CA MET A 71 2.36 13.14 -7.56
C MET A 71 3.51 14.13 -7.31
N ALA A 72 4.53 13.72 -6.54
CA ALA A 72 5.71 14.55 -6.28
C ALA A 72 6.44 14.90 -7.58
N SER A 73 6.59 13.92 -8.49
CA SER A 73 7.19 14.13 -9.81
C SER A 73 6.42 15.17 -10.61
N ARG A 74 5.08 15.11 -10.61
CA ARG A 74 4.24 16.08 -11.32
C ARG A 74 4.37 17.48 -10.71
N ALA A 75 4.30 17.59 -9.37
CA ALA A 75 4.40 18.87 -8.68
C ALA A 75 5.73 19.61 -8.97
N VAL A 76 6.85 18.88 -9.01
CA VAL A 76 8.17 19.44 -9.34
C VAL A 76 8.22 19.95 -10.79
N ILE A 77 7.70 19.18 -11.75
CA ILE A 77 7.64 19.57 -13.16
C ILE A 77 6.76 20.82 -13.35
N GLU A 78 5.59 20.86 -12.72
CA GLU A 78 4.69 22.02 -12.79
C GLU A 78 5.35 23.29 -12.23
N ARG A 79 6.07 23.17 -11.10
CA ARG A 79 6.79 24.29 -10.51
C ARG A 79 7.92 24.79 -11.41
N ALA A 80 8.68 23.88 -12.01
CA ALA A 80 9.75 24.22 -12.95
C ALA A 80 9.22 24.93 -14.20
N LYS A 81 8.12 24.44 -14.81
CA LYS A 81 7.43 25.13 -15.91
C LYS A 81 7.08 26.57 -15.53
N GLY A 82 6.50 26.77 -14.34
CA GLY A 82 6.16 28.11 -13.85
C GLY A 82 7.35 29.06 -13.72
N VAL A 83 8.53 28.55 -13.33
CA VAL A 83 9.77 29.33 -13.30
C VAL A 83 10.22 29.71 -14.71
N ILE A 84 10.24 28.75 -15.64
CA ILE A 84 10.62 28.97 -17.04
C ILE A 84 9.69 29.98 -17.72
N MET A 85 8.37 29.83 -17.55
CA MET A 85 7.38 30.75 -18.12
C MET A 85 7.60 32.18 -17.64
N ARG A 86 7.87 32.39 -16.35
CA ARG A 86 8.15 33.73 -15.80
C ARG A 86 9.51 34.29 -16.26
N GLY A 87 10.52 33.43 -16.38
CA GLY A 87 11.88 33.86 -16.78
C GLY A 87 12.00 34.18 -18.26
N HIS A 88 11.26 33.48 -19.12
CA HIS A 88 11.42 33.56 -20.58
C HIS A 88 10.18 34.10 -21.31
N GLY A 89 9.05 34.31 -20.64
CA GLY A 89 7.82 34.81 -21.26
C GLY A 89 7.18 33.83 -22.25
N VAL A 90 7.45 32.54 -22.10
CA VAL A 90 6.96 31.47 -22.99
C VAL A 90 5.66 30.84 -22.48
N SER A 91 4.91 30.22 -23.38
CA SER A 91 3.71 29.44 -23.02
C SER A 91 4.04 28.19 -22.21
N GLU A 92 3.03 27.61 -21.58
CA GLU A 92 3.16 26.36 -20.85
C GLU A 92 3.67 25.21 -21.75
N ALA A 93 3.14 25.10 -22.96
CA ALA A 93 3.54 24.07 -23.93
C ALA A 93 5.03 24.23 -24.32
N GLU A 94 5.48 25.45 -24.55
CA GLU A 94 6.89 25.75 -24.85
C GLU A 94 7.79 25.45 -23.66
N SER A 95 7.38 25.79 -22.44
CA SER A 95 8.15 25.47 -21.22
C SER A 95 8.34 23.96 -21.02
N PHE A 96 7.30 23.17 -21.30
CA PHE A 96 7.38 21.71 -21.19
C PHE A 96 8.25 21.11 -22.30
N ALA A 97 8.19 21.68 -23.51
CA ALA A 97 9.06 21.29 -24.61
C ALA A 97 10.54 21.54 -24.28
N LEU A 98 10.87 22.68 -23.63
CA LEU A 98 12.23 22.98 -23.17
C LEU A 98 12.74 21.97 -22.13
N LEU A 99 11.91 21.63 -21.13
CA LEU A 99 12.26 20.59 -20.15
C LEU A 99 12.49 19.22 -20.80
N THR A 100 11.68 18.91 -21.81
CA THR A 100 11.78 17.64 -22.56
C THR A 100 13.03 17.60 -23.43
N ASP A 101 13.37 18.69 -24.13
CA ASP A 101 14.60 18.79 -24.92
C ASP A 101 15.83 18.62 -24.02
N LEU A 102 15.86 19.32 -22.88
CA LEU A 102 16.95 19.21 -21.92
C LEU A 102 17.08 17.80 -21.34
N SER A 103 15.95 17.15 -21.01
CA SER A 103 15.90 15.74 -20.59
C SER A 103 16.47 14.78 -21.64
N GLN A 104 16.12 14.98 -22.92
CA GLN A 104 16.63 14.15 -24.02
C GLN A 104 18.13 14.32 -24.21
N ARG A 105 18.63 15.57 -24.20
CA ARG A 105 20.05 15.89 -24.36
C ARG A 105 20.92 15.41 -23.19
N THR A 106 20.34 15.34 -21.99
CA THR A 106 21.05 14.91 -20.78
C THR A 106 20.83 13.44 -20.43
N HIS A 107 19.95 12.73 -21.15
CA HIS A 107 19.52 11.36 -20.84
C HIS A 107 19.02 11.17 -19.40
N ARG A 108 18.37 12.20 -18.84
CA ARG A 108 17.83 12.19 -17.46
C ARG A 108 16.32 12.26 -17.48
N LYS A 109 15.66 11.79 -16.42
CA LYS A 109 14.19 11.92 -16.31
C LYS A 109 13.84 13.41 -16.20
N VAL A 110 12.75 13.82 -16.87
CA VAL A 110 12.26 15.21 -16.86
C VAL A 110 12.09 15.76 -15.44
N ARG A 111 11.63 14.93 -14.49
CA ARG A 111 11.48 15.32 -13.08
C ARG A 111 12.81 15.66 -12.40
N ASP A 112 13.89 14.99 -12.76
CA ASP A 112 15.22 15.22 -12.19
C ASP A 112 15.81 16.51 -12.76
N VAL A 113 15.64 16.74 -14.06
CA VAL A 113 16.00 18.01 -14.73
C VAL A 113 15.22 19.19 -14.15
N ALA A 114 13.92 19.00 -13.88
CA ALA A 114 13.08 20.00 -13.25
C ALA A 114 13.50 20.30 -11.80
N ALA A 115 13.90 19.28 -11.03
CA ALA A 115 14.43 19.45 -9.68
C ALA A 115 15.75 20.25 -9.70
N ASP A 116 16.70 19.86 -10.54
CA ASP A 116 17.97 20.59 -10.69
C ASP A 116 17.78 22.05 -11.10
N LEU A 117 16.78 22.34 -11.96
CA LEU A 117 16.44 23.71 -12.33
C LEU A 117 15.90 24.53 -11.15
N LEU A 118 15.25 23.88 -10.19
CA LEU A 118 14.73 24.53 -8.98
C LEU A 118 15.79 24.67 -7.88
N ASP A 119 16.79 23.77 -7.85
CA ASP A 119 17.86 23.74 -6.83
C ASP A 119 19.10 24.56 -7.24
N GLY A 120 19.35 24.74 -8.54
CA GLY A 120 20.49 25.48 -9.07
C GLY A 120 20.26 26.99 -9.21
N PRO A 121 21.33 27.83 -9.24
CA PRO A 121 21.19 29.24 -9.60
C PRO A 121 20.61 29.38 -11.03
N PRO A 122 19.85 30.44 -11.33
CA PRO A 122 19.09 30.62 -12.59
C PRO A 122 19.93 30.75 -13.87
N ASP A 123 21.22 30.43 -13.79
CA ASP A 123 22.24 30.54 -14.84
C ASP A 123 22.42 29.26 -15.67
N LEU A 124 21.43 28.36 -15.67
CA LEU A 124 21.18 27.52 -16.85
C LEU A 124 20.68 28.44 -17.97
N GLN A 125 21.58 29.30 -18.44
CA GLN A 125 21.43 30.05 -19.65
C GLN A 125 21.08 29.03 -20.73
N LEU A 126 19.86 29.16 -21.23
CA LEU A 126 19.40 28.71 -22.52
C LEU A 126 20.25 29.41 -23.61
N VAL A 127 21.57 29.16 -23.62
CA VAL A 127 22.49 29.59 -24.66
C VAL A 127 22.21 28.71 -25.87
N GLY A 128 21.67 29.37 -26.90
CA GLY A 128 21.53 28.87 -28.27
C GLY A 128 20.35 27.92 -28.41
N SER A 129 19.18 28.33 -28.89
CA SER A 129 18.90 29.32 -29.91
C SER A 129 17.47 29.84 -29.70
N ARG A 130 17.12 30.98 -30.29
CA ARG A 130 15.70 31.30 -30.59
C ARG A 130 15.02 30.00 -31.09
N PRO A 131 13.78 29.69 -30.68
CA PRO A 131 13.01 28.70 -31.41
C PRO A 131 12.74 29.28 -32.81
N GLU A 132 13.70 29.17 -33.72
CA GLU A 132 13.40 29.26 -35.14
C GLU A 132 12.50 28.07 -35.44
N THR A 133 11.21 28.40 -35.54
CA THR A 133 10.11 27.57 -36.04
C THR A 133 9.99 26.20 -35.39
N VAL A 134 9.31 26.14 -34.24
CA VAL A 134 8.63 24.91 -33.82
C VAL A 134 7.57 24.61 -34.90
N PRO A 135 7.70 23.55 -35.73
CA PRO A 135 6.65 23.17 -36.64
C PRO A 135 5.53 22.58 -35.81
N ALA A 136 4.32 23.07 -36.02
CA ALA A 136 3.10 22.53 -35.43
C ALA A 136 3.10 20.99 -35.44
N ALA A 137 2.89 20.43 -34.26
CA ALA A 137 2.36 19.10 -33.97
C ALA A 137 2.42 18.08 -35.13
N ARG A 138 3.40 17.19 -35.09
CA ARG A 138 3.24 15.84 -35.65
C ARG A 138 3.25 14.81 -34.54
N SER A 139 2.03 14.40 -34.19
CA SER A 139 1.71 13.10 -33.60
C SER A 139 2.56 12.00 -34.25
N ARG A 140 3.49 11.44 -33.49
CA ARG A 140 4.10 10.13 -33.74
C ARG A 140 4.28 9.41 -32.41
N ASN A 141 3.19 8.76 -32.04
CA ASN A 141 3.10 7.36 -31.60
C ASN A 141 4.22 6.80 -30.72
N GLY A 142 3.80 6.36 -29.52
CA GLY A 142 3.96 4.96 -29.13
C GLY A 142 5.35 4.54 -28.69
N ARG A 143 5.59 4.65 -27.37
CA ARG A 143 6.25 3.59 -26.59
C ARG A 143 6.27 3.96 -25.10
N ASN A 144 5.45 3.24 -24.34
CA ASN A 144 5.71 2.68 -23.00
C ASN A 144 4.55 2.92 -22.03
N GLY A 145 3.58 2.02 -22.12
CA GLY A 145 2.48 1.89 -21.18
C GLY A 145 1.67 0.64 -21.52
N ASP A 146 2.32 -0.51 -21.64
CA ASP A 146 1.63 -1.79 -21.79
C ASP A 146 2.29 -2.85 -20.89
N THR A 147 1.77 -2.95 -19.67
CA THR A 147 1.88 -4.14 -18.84
C THR A 147 0.44 -4.55 -18.55
N ALA A 148 0.05 -5.61 -19.25
CA ALA A 148 -1.29 -6.15 -19.40
C ALA A 148 -2.04 -6.34 -18.07
N VAL A 149 -3.28 -5.83 -18.03
CA VAL A 149 -4.36 -6.42 -17.21
C VAL A 149 -5.40 -6.94 -18.19
N ARG A 150 -5.30 -8.23 -18.49
CA ARG A 150 -6.23 -8.96 -19.36
C ARG A 150 -7.47 -9.33 -18.55
N THR A 151 -8.53 -8.53 -18.63
CA THR A 151 -9.86 -8.90 -18.12
C THR A 151 -10.65 -9.59 -19.24
N LEU A 152 -10.82 -10.90 -19.13
CA LEU A 152 -11.75 -11.68 -19.93
C LEU A 152 -13.13 -11.64 -19.27
N VAL A 153 -14.04 -10.83 -19.82
CA VAL A 153 -15.48 -11.04 -19.69
C VAL A 153 -16.12 -10.70 -21.03
N THR A 154 -16.58 -11.71 -21.75
CA THR A 154 -17.67 -11.53 -22.72
C THR A 154 -18.72 -12.58 -22.41
N SER A 155 -19.84 -12.07 -21.91
CA SER A 155 -21.13 -12.70 -21.80
C SER A 155 -21.55 -13.35 -23.13
N GLY A 156 -22.28 -14.46 -23.03
CA GLY A 156 -23.00 -15.04 -24.15
C GLY A 156 -24.30 -14.31 -24.45
N ASP A 157 -24.78 -14.53 -25.67
CA ASP A 157 -26.19 -14.76 -26.06
C ASP A 157 -26.15 -15.28 -27.53
N SER A 158 -26.55 -16.53 -27.81
CA SER A 158 -27.87 -16.93 -28.37
C SER A 158 -28.16 -16.29 -29.74
N THR A 159 -28.37 -17.00 -30.85
CA THR A 159 -29.44 -18.00 -31.11
C THR A 159 -29.16 -18.78 -32.41
N ASP A 160 -29.52 -20.06 -32.41
CA ASP A 160 -29.82 -20.91 -33.59
C ASP A 160 -31.10 -20.39 -34.30
N PRO A 161 -31.39 -20.63 -35.61
CA PRO A 161 -31.83 -21.97 -36.02
C PRO A 161 -31.57 -22.40 -37.50
N ALA A 162 -31.54 -23.74 -37.67
CA ALA A 162 -32.13 -24.52 -38.78
C ALA A 162 -31.45 -24.60 -40.18
N GLY A 163 -31.13 -25.85 -40.57
CA GLY A 163 -31.77 -26.46 -41.74
C GLY A 163 -30.92 -26.84 -42.96
N SER A 164 -30.37 -28.06 -42.94
CA SER A 164 -30.33 -29.05 -44.07
C SER A 164 -29.58 -28.68 -45.38
N PRO A 165 -29.34 -29.64 -46.32
CA PRO A 165 -29.89 -31.00 -46.47
C PRO A 165 -29.05 -32.14 -45.89
#